data_AF-A0A7W1QCJ8-F1
#
_entry.id   AF-A0A7W1QCJ8-F1
#
_cell.length_a   1.000
_cell.length_b   1.000
_cell.length_c   1.000
_cell.angle_alpha   90.00
_cell.angle_beta   90.00
_cell.angle_gamma   90.00
#
_symmetry.space_group_name_H-M   'P 1'
#
loop_
_entity.id
_entity.type
_entity.pdbx_description
1 polymer ?
#
loop_
_entity_poly.entity_id
_entity_poly.type
_entity_poly.pdbx_seq_one_letter_code
_entity_poly.pdbx_strand_id
1 'polypeptide(L)' 'MTEKNVVTAIRDALHDEMANDERIVLLGEDVGIRGGVFRISEGWMEEFGEQRVIDTPLAESGI' A
#
# COMPACT_ATOMS: atom_id res chain seq x y z
N MET A 1 -16.37 -16.66 8.12
CA MET A 1 -15.19 -15.98 7.55
C MET A 1 -15.19 -16.23 6.06
N THR A 2 -15.02 -15.18 5.26
CA THR A 2 -14.87 -15.30 3.81
C THR A 2 -13.51 -15.89 3.50
N GLU A 3 -13.43 -16.82 2.55
CA GLU A 3 -12.15 -17.34 2.06
C GLU A 3 -11.43 -16.22 1.28
N LYS A 4 -10.22 -15.86 1.72
CA LYS A 4 -9.38 -14.82 1.11
C LYS A 4 -8.08 -15.45 0.61
N ASN A 5 -7.62 -15.04 -0.57
CA ASN A 5 -6.24 -15.30 -0.94
C ASN A 5 -5.30 -14.38 -0.13
N VAL A 6 -4.00 -14.68 -0.14
CA VAL A 6 -3.00 -13.93 0.63
C VAL A 6 -2.94 -12.45 0.21
N VAL A 7 -3.09 -12.14 -1.08
CA VAL A 7 -3.07 -10.76 -1.59
C VAL A 7 -4.21 -9.94 -0.99
N THR A 8 -5.44 -10.47 -1.01
CA THR A 8 -6.61 -9.83 -0.41
C THR A 8 -6.47 -9.70 1.10
N ALA A 9 -5.95 -10.73 1.77
CA ALA A 9 -5.76 -10.69 3.22
C ALA A 9 -4.77 -9.59 3.65
N ILE A 10 -3.65 -9.44 2.93
CA ILE A 10 -2.66 -8.38 3.18
C ILE A 10 -3.23 -7.00 2.84
N ARG A 11 -3.92 -6.88 1.69
CA ARG A 11 -4.57 -5.63 1.28
C ARG A 11 -5.51 -5.13 2.36
N ASP A 12 -6.44 -5.97 2.83
CA ASP A 12 -7.44 -5.57 3.81
C ASP A 12 -6.79 -5.17 5.14
N ALA A 13 -5.82 -5.95 5.62
CA ALA A 13 -5.14 -5.65 6.89
C ALA A 13 -4.39 -4.31 6.83
N LEU A 14 -3.65 -4.05 5.76
CA LEU A 14 -2.92 -2.78 5.61
C LEU A 14 -3.86 -1.60 5.38
N HIS A 15 -4.94 -1.80 4.62
CA HIS A 15 -5.96 -0.77 4.39
C HIS A 15 -6.64 -0.34 5.69
N ASP A 16 -7.10 -1.31 6.49
CA ASP A 16 -7.76 -1.06 7.77
C ASP A 16 -6.84 -0.24 8.70
N GLU A 17 -5.55 -0.60 8.78
CA GLU A 17 -4.57 0.12 9.61
C GLU A 17 -4.30 1.54 9.07
N MET A 18 -4.11 1.71 7.76
CA MET A 18 -3.89 3.03 7.15
C MET A 18 -5.10 3.97 7.29
N ALA A 19 -6.32 3.42 7.26
CA ALA A 19 -7.55 4.16 7.47
C ALA A 19 -7.75 4.56 8.94
N ASN A 20 -7.29 3.74 9.88
CA ASN A 20 -7.42 3.98 11.33
C ASN A 20 -6.35 4.91 11.90
N ASP A 21 -5.14 4.96 11.33
CA ASP A 21 -4.03 5.75 11.83
C ASP A 21 -3.33 6.56 10.73
N GLU A 22 -3.45 7.89 10.81
CA GLU A 22 -2.88 8.83 9.84
C GLU A 22 -1.34 8.80 9.78
N ARG A 23 -0.67 8.18 10.77
CA ARG A 23 0.79 8.09 10.83
C ARG A 23 1.37 6.96 9.97
N ILE A 24 0.55 5.98 9.55
CA ILE A 24 1.02 4.80 8.83
C ILE A 24 1.21 5.15 7.35
N VAL A 25 2.42 5.01 6.82
CA VAL A 25 2.71 5.26 5.40
C VAL A 25 3.09 3.98 4.68
N LEU A 26 2.77 3.90 3.38
CA LEU A 26 3.22 2.85 2.48
C LEU A 26 4.34 3.39 1.60
N LEU A 27 5.53 2.79 1.71
CA LEU A 27 6.72 3.13 0.95
C LEU A 27 7.18 1.90 0.16
N GLY A 28 7.58 2.08 -1.10
CA GLY A 28 8.19 1.02 -1.88
C GLY A 28 8.21 1.30 -3.37
N GLU A 29 8.77 0.36 -4.12
CA GLU A 29 8.81 0.44 -5.58
C GLU A 29 7.45 0.06 -6.19
N ASP A 30 6.96 0.90 -7.11
CA ASP A 30 5.69 0.73 -7.83
C ASP A 30 4.42 0.68 -6.94
N VAL A 31 4.50 0.99 -5.64
CA VAL A 31 3.36 0.90 -4.70
C VAL A 31 2.36 2.05 -4.84
N GLY A 32 2.72 3.14 -5.51
CA GLY A 32 1.86 4.31 -5.73
C GLY A 32 0.85 4.11 -6.85
N ILE A 33 0.98 4.87 -7.94
CA ILE A 33 0.00 4.89 -9.04
C ILE A 33 -0.26 3.50 -9.62
N ARG A 34 0.77 2.63 -9.66
CA ARG A 34 0.63 1.28 -10.23
C ARG A 34 -0.05 0.29 -9.27
N GLY A 35 -0.08 0.60 -7.97
CA GLY A 35 -0.70 -0.25 -6.94
C GLY A 35 0.12 -1.48 -6.54
N GLY A 36 1.41 -1.49 -6.86
CA GLY A 36 2.33 -2.61 -6.69
C GLY A 36 2.18 -3.67 -7.78
N VAL A 37 3.23 -4.49 -7.96
CA VAL A 37 3.26 -5.58 -8.95
C VAL A 37 2.15 -6.62 -8.71
N PHE A 38 1.74 -6.79 -7.45
CA PHE A 38 0.63 -7.67 -7.04
C PHE A 38 -0.71 -6.95 -6.81
N ARG A 39 -0.82 -5.66 -7.13
CA ARG A 39 -2.05 -4.85 -7.00
C ARG A 39 -2.60 -4.72 -5.56
N ILE A 40 -1.74 -4.85 -4.55
CA ILE A 40 -2.14 -4.70 -3.15
C ILE A 40 -2.63 -3.28 -2.87
N SER A 41 -1.92 -2.25 -3.35
CA SER A 41 -2.21 -0.84 -3.07
C SER A 41 -2.93 -0.10 -4.21
N GLU A 42 -3.54 -0.84 -5.13
CA GLU A 42 -4.27 -0.24 -6.25
C GLU A 42 -5.40 0.68 -5.76
N GLY A 43 -5.37 1.94 -6.20
CA GLY A 43 -6.30 3.02 -5.82
C GLY A 43 -5.94 3.78 -4.54
N TRP A 44 -4.91 3.34 -3.79
CA TRP A 44 -4.63 3.91 -2.47
C TRP A 44 -3.98 5.29 -2.51
N MET A 45 -3.28 5.63 -3.59
CA MET A 45 -2.75 6.99 -3.75
C MET A 45 -3.89 8.01 -3.93
N GLU A 46 -4.98 7.64 -4.60
CA GLU A 46 -6.19 8.49 -4.70
C GLU A 46 -6.93 8.57 -3.38
N GLU A 47 -6.96 7.48 -2.61
CA GLU A 47 -7.66 7.38 -1.34
C GLU A 47 -6.93 8.08 -0.17
N PHE A 48 -5.64 7.80 0.01
CA PHE A 48 -4.85 8.26 1.15
C PHE A 48 -3.89 9.42 0.81
N GLY A 49 -3.69 9.70 -0.48
CA GLY A 49 -2.85 10.79 -0.97
C GLY A 49 -1.36 10.45 -1.12
N GLU A 50 -0.67 11.27 -1.93
CA GLU A 50 0.75 11.11 -2.29
C GLU A 50 1.72 11.20 -1.11
N GLN A 51 1.30 11.73 0.04
CA GLN A 51 2.12 11.81 1.26
C GLN A 51 2.06 10.53 2.10
N ARG A 52 1.10 9.64 1.82
CA ARG A 52 0.85 8.41 2.57
C ARG A 52 1.14 7.16 1.76
N VAL A 53 1.14 7.25 0.44
CA VAL A 53 1.54 6.19 -0.49
C VAL A 53 2.61 6.76 -1.42
N ILE A 54 3.86 6.32 -1.24
CA ILE A 54 5.02 6.96 -1.87
C ILE A 54 5.82 5.92 -2.66
N ASP A 55 5.96 6.17 -3.96
CA ASP A 55 6.89 5.44 -4.81
C ASP A 55 8.33 5.83 -4.48
N THR A 56 9.18 4.84 -4.19
CA THR A 56 10.60 5.05 -3.88
C THR A 56 11.49 4.70 -5.08
N PRO A 57 12.71 5.26 -5.17
CA PRO A 57 13.72 4.79 -6.11
C PRO A 57 14.07 3.30 -5.87
N LEU A 58 14.62 2.66 -6.90
CA LEU A 58 15.18 1.30 -6.81
C LEU A 58 16.50 1.35 -6.04
N ALA A 59 16.37 1.34 -4.71
CA ALA A 59 17.46 1.41 -3.74
C ALA A 59 16.96 0.92 -2.38
N GLU A 60 16.93 -0.39 -2.19
CA GLU A 60 16.32 -1.04 -1.03
C GLU A 60 16.96 -0.62 0.30
N SER A 61 18.23 -0.23 0.30
CA SER A 61 18.92 0.28 1.50
C SER A 61 18.49 1.69 1.92
N GLY A 62 17.75 2.41 1.06
CA GLY A 62 17.29 3.78 1.30
C GLY A 62 15.83 3.89 1.73
N ILE A 63 15.13 2.75 1.84
CA ILE A 63 13.75 2.63 2.31
C ILE A 63 13.78 2.24 3.79
#